data_AF-A0A9P6A9C6-F1
#
_entry.id   AF-A0A9P6A9C6-F1
#
_cell.length_a   1.000
_cell.length_b   1.000
_cell.length_c   1.000
_cell.angle_alpha   90.00
_cell.angle_beta   90.00
_cell.angle_gamma   90.00
#
_symmetry.space_group_name_H-M   'P 1'
#
loop_
_entity.id
_entity.type
_entity.pdbx_description
1 polymer ?
#
loop_
_entity_poly.entity_id
_entity_poly.type
_entity_poly.pdbx_seq_one_letter_code
_entity_poly.pdbx_strand_id
1 'polypeptide(L)'
;SFNNWGGIASLNNFDNFYGANNFDNFAASKQVVIQEQQVVCRTQQIEIIQQRLVILQEMAKRIITEQICEVETQTIVFQQFSSSLDRFSGDLRRNSGRQVGYDSNIVNNFGNIIGSDGSISTNDFGFSGKDVGNSTVVPSGSNWNDTSSRSSVDAAYAAAKNA
;
A
#
# COMPACT_ATOMS: atom_id res chain seq x y z
N SER A 1 -5.36 -7.87 -19.18
CA SER A 1 -5.46 -6.42 -19.00
C SER A 1 -6.77 -6.11 -18.33
N PHE A 2 -6.80 -5.15 -17.42
CA PHE A 2 -8.05 -4.63 -16.85
C PHE A 2 -8.49 -3.32 -17.55
N ASN A 3 -7.68 -2.77 -18.46
CA ASN A 3 -8.11 -1.66 -19.30
C ASN A 3 -9.40 -2.01 -20.05
N ASN A 4 -10.44 -1.21 -19.82
CA ASN A 4 -11.78 -1.40 -20.42
C ASN A 4 -12.35 -2.83 -20.20
N TRP A 5 -12.06 -3.45 -19.06
CA TRP A 5 -12.56 -4.78 -18.74
C TRP A 5 -14.09 -4.80 -18.77
N GLY A 6 -14.67 -5.79 -19.45
CA GLY A 6 -16.12 -5.89 -19.62
C GLY A 6 -16.76 -4.76 -20.44
N GLY A 7 -15.98 -3.92 -21.12
CA GLY A 7 -16.49 -2.72 -21.82
C GLY A 7 -16.81 -1.55 -20.89
N ILE A 8 -16.33 -1.59 -19.64
CA ILE A 8 -16.56 -0.55 -18.63
C ILE A 8 -15.57 0.60 -18.86
N ALA A 9 -16.11 1.75 -19.29
CA ALA A 9 -15.29 2.93 -19.63
C ALA A 9 -14.55 3.52 -18.43
N SER A 10 -15.04 3.37 -17.18
CA SER A 10 -14.33 3.83 -15.98
C SER A 10 -13.03 3.07 -15.70
N LEU A 11 -12.83 1.91 -16.33
CA LEU A 11 -11.58 1.15 -16.31
C LEU A 11 -10.61 1.54 -17.43
N ASN A 12 -10.87 2.62 -18.17
CA ASN A 12 -9.88 3.16 -19.09
C ASN A 12 -8.62 3.56 -18.33
N ASN A 13 -7.46 3.16 -18.86
CA ASN A 13 -6.14 3.41 -18.26
C ASN A 13 -5.88 2.74 -16.89
N PHE A 14 -6.74 1.82 -16.44
CA PHE A 14 -6.55 1.08 -15.19
C PHE A 14 -5.14 0.49 -15.06
N ASP A 15 -4.61 -0.11 -16.13
CA ASP A 15 -3.32 -0.79 -16.13
C ASP A 15 -2.12 0.19 -15.95
N ASN A 16 -2.34 1.51 -15.98
CA ASN A 16 -1.31 2.50 -15.60
C ASN A 16 -0.96 2.39 -14.11
N PHE A 17 -1.90 1.90 -13.30
CA PHE A 17 -1.69 1.45 -11.93
C PHE A 17 -1.60 -0.07 -11.89
N TYR A 18 -0.86 -0.64 -12.83
CA TYR A 18 -0.61 -2.07 -13.02
C TYR A 18 -1.83 -2.88 -13.50
N GLY A 19 -1.62 -3.61 -14.59
CA GLY A 19 -2.62 -4.54 -15.11
C GLY A 19 -2.57 -5.92 -14.49
N ALA A 20 -3.34 -6.84 -15.06
CA ALA A 20 -3.47 -8.23 -14.60
C ALA A 20 -2.14 -8.97 -14.34
N ASN A 21 -1.05 -8.61 -15.04
CA ASN A 21 0.26 -9.26 -14.90
C ASN A 21 1.13 -8.69 -13.77
N ASN A 22 0.75 -7.56 -13.15
CA ASN A 22 1.46 -6.94 -12.05
C ASN A 22 0.47 -6.30 -11.06
N PHE A 23 -0.69 -6.93 -10.88
CA PHE A 23 -1.86 -6.36 -10.22
C PHE A 23 -1.62 -5.89 -8.77
N ASP A 24 -0.54 -6.35 -8.16
CA ASP A 24 -0.13 -6.08 -6.78
C ASP A 24 1.18 -5.28 -6.69
N ASN A 25 1.64 -4.74 -7.81
CA ASN A 25 2.91 -4.05 -7.95
C ASN A 25 4.15 -4.89 -7.58
N PHE A 26 4.11 -6.22 -7.71
CA PHE A 26 5.24 -7.06 -7.36
C PHE A 26 6.51 -6.78 -8.20
N ALA A 27 6.34 -6.56 -9.50
CA ALA A 27 7.43 -6.44 -10.47
C ALA A 27 8.08 -5.05 -10.53
N ALA A 28 7.59 -4.05 -9.78
CA ALA A 28 8.23 -2.74 -9.78
C ALA A 28 9.60 -2.75 -9.10
N SER A 29 10.55 -2.13 -9.79
CA SER A 29 11.86 -1.77 -9.25
C SER A 29 11.68 -0.79 -8.10
N LYS A 30 12.17 -1.15 -6.90
CA LYS A 30 12.21 -0.24 -5.75
C LYS A 30 13.58 0.43 -5.67
N GLN A 31 13.63 1.75 -5.76
CA GLN A 31 14.84 2.52 -5.50
C GLN A 31 14.82 2.98 -4.04
N VAL A 32 15.78 2.47 -3.26
CA VAL A 32 15.94 2.88 -1.86
C VAL A 32 16.71 4.18 -1.81
N VAL A 33 16.11 5.20 -1.20
CA VAL A 33 16.73 6.53 -1.05
C VAL A 33 17.47 6.57 0.29
N ILE A 34 18.73 7.01 0.25
CA ILE A 34 19.50 7.31 1.46
C ILE A 34 19.02 8.66 1.97
N GLN A 35 18.43 8.69 3.17
CA GLN A 35 18.01 9.95 3.79
C GLN A 35 19.14 10.59 4.59
N GLU A 36 19.24 11.92 4.55
CA GLU A 36 20.20 12.70 5.38
C GLU A 36 19.94 12.51 6.87
N GLN A 37 18.67 12.36 7.27
CA GLN A 37 18.28 11.96 8.62
C GLN A 37 17.72 10.54 8.59
N GLN A 38 18.36 9.64 9.32
CA GLN A 38 17.93 8.24 9.39
C GLN A 38 16.55 8.13 10.05
N VAL A 39 15.59 7.57 9.31
CA VAL A 39 14.28 7.19 9.86
C VAL A 39 14.45 5.93 10.71
N VAL A 40 14.01 5.99 11.96
CA VAL A 40 14.06 4.88 12.92
C VAL A 40 12.65 4.60 13.41
N CYS A 41 12.28 3.32 13.53
CA CYS A 41 11.01 2.96 14.18
C CYS A 41 11.04 3.38 15.66
N ARG A 42 9.87 3.75 16.20
CA ARG A 42 9.71 4.17 17.60
C ARG A 42 8.66 3.29 18.26
N THR A 43 8.89 2.96 19.53
CA THR A 43 7.89 2.25 20.34
C THR A 43 6.67 3.15 20.57
N GLN A 44 5.49 2.60 20.33
CA GLN A 44 4.20 3.24 20.57
C GLN A 44 3.24 2.19 21.14
N GLN A 45 2.22 2.63 21.87
CA GLN A 45 1.11 1.75 22.23
C GLN A 45 0.46 1.19 20.97
N ILE A 46 0.28 -0.14 20.92
CA ILE A 46 -0.24 -0.84 19.74
C ILE A 46 -1.64 -0.34 19.35
N GLU A 47 -2.48 0.00 20.34
CA GLU A 47 -3.81 0.54 20.08
C GLU A 47 -3.77 1.85 19.27
N ILE A 48 -2.80 2.73 19.53
CA ILE A 48 -2.64 3.97 18.76
C ILE A 48 -2.27 3.68 17.30
N ILE A 49 -1.47 2.63 17.06
CA ILE A 49 -1.15 2.18 15.69
C ILE A 49 -2.41 1.61 15.03
N GLN A 50 -3.16 0.77 15.74
CA GLN A 50 -4.39 0.16 15.24
C GLN A 50 -5.46 1.20 14.88
N GLN A 51 -5.69 2.21 15.73
CA GLN A 51 -6.62 3.30 15.45
C GLN A 51 -6.28 4.02 14.14
N ARG A 52 -5.00 4.33 13.91
CA ARG A 52 -4.54 4.98 12.67
C ARG A 52 -4.77 4.08 11.45
N LEU A 53 -4.49 2.78 11.56
CA LEU A 53 -4.71 1.83 10.47
C LEU A 53 -6.20 1.66 10.14
N VAL A 54 -7.07 1.61 11.16
CA VAL A 54 -8.53 1.55 10.96
C VAL A 54 -9.05 2.80 10.25
N ILE A 55 -8.52 3.98 10.56
CA ILE A 55 -8.87 5.21 9.82
C ILE A 55 -8.52 5.08 8.34
N LEU A 56 -7.34 4.54 8.00
CA LEU A 56 -6.94 4.32 6.61
C LEU A 56 -7.83 3.29 5.91
N GLN A 57 -8.27 2.25 6.62
CA GLN A 57 -9.21 1.25 6.09
C GLN A 57 -10.57 1.88 5.76
N GLU A 58 -11.15 2.66 6.67
CA GLU A 58 -12.41 3.37 6.41
C GLU A 58 -12.26 4.43 5.33
N MET A 59 -11.09 5.08 5.23
CA MET A 59 -10.82 6.03 4.15
C MET A 59 -10.75 5.35 2.78
N ALA A 60 -10.16 4.16 2.70
CA ALA A 60 -10.17 3.37 1.46
C ALA A 60 -11.60 2.99 1.05
N LYS A 61 -12.45 2.57 2.00
CA LYS A 61 -13.88 2.31 1.74
C LYS A 61 -14.56 3.57 1.23
N ARG A 62 -14.40 4.70 1.92
CA ARG A 62 -14.98 5.99 1.55
C ARG A 62 -14.59 6.40 0.13
N ILE A 63 -13.31 6.32 -0.23
CA ILE A 63 -12.83 6.62 -1.59
C ILE A 63 -13.54 5.73 -2.61
N ILE A 64 -13.58 4.41 -2.40
CA ILE A 64 -14.15 3.48 -3.36
C ILE A 64 -15.67 3.68 -3.51
N THR A 65 -16.39 3.83 -2.40
CA THR A 65 -17.85 3.91 -2.42
C THR A 65 -18.38 5.28 -2.84
N GLU A 66 -17.64 6.36 -2.61
CA GLU A 66 -18.04 7.71 -3.03
C GLU A 66 -17.54 8.08 -4.43
N GLN A 67 -16.43 7.52 -4.92
CA GLN A 67 -15.78 7.95 -6.17
C GLN A 67 -15.95 6.99 -7.35
N ILE A 68 -16.47 5.78 -7.15
CA ILE A 68 -16.67 4.79 -8.22
C ILE A 68 -18.13 4.36 -8.23
N CYS A 69 -18.81 4.50 -9.36
CA CYS A 69 -20.22 4.14 -9.50
C CYS A 69 -20.41 2.65 -9.82
N GLU A 70 -19.56 2.07 -10.65
CA GLU A 70 -19.72 0.69 -11.11
C GLU A 70 -19.20 -0.31 -10.07
N VAL A 71 -20.04 -1.25 -9.66
CA VAL A 71 -19.70 -2.24 -8.62
C VAL A 71 -18.56 -3.18 -9.04
N GLU A 72 -18.46 -3.47 -10.34
CA GLU A 72 -17.35 -4.22 -10.92
C GLU A 72 -16.04 -3.44 -10.79
N THR A 73 -16.04 -2.15 -11.10
CA THR A 73 -14.86 -1.27 -10.94
C THR A 73 -14.49 -1.14 -9.46
N GLN A 74 -15.46 -0.96 -8.55
CA GLN A 74 -15.21 -0.95 -7.11
C GLN A 74 -14.52 -2.24 -6.67
N THR A 75 -15.03 -3.39 -7.13
CA THR A 75 -14.49 -4.72 -6.79
C THR A 75 -13.06 -4.89 -7.30
N ILE A 76 -12.80 -4.53 -8.56
CA ILE A 76 -11.47 -4.64 -9.18
C ILE A 76 -10.48 -3.72 -8.47
N VAL A 77 -10.82 -2.45 -8.24
CA VAL A 77 -9.95 -1.48 -7.55
C VAL A 77 -9.69 -1.90 -6.11
N PHE A 78 -10.71 -2.36 -5.38
CA PHE A 78 -10.52 -2.84 -4.00
C PHE A 78 -9.62 -4.08 -3.94
N GLN A 79 -9.80 -5.03 -4.86
CA GLN A 79 -8.94 -6.21 -4.92
C GLN A 79 -7.49 -5.83 -5.24
N GLN A 80 -7.26 -4.82 -6.08
CA GLN A 80 -5.93 -4.30 -6.36
C GLN A 80 -5.26 -3.76 -5.09
N PHE A 81 -5.99 -2.90 -4.36
CA PHE A 81 -5.54 -2.36 -3.07
C PHE A 81 -5.25 -3.46 -2.05
N SER A 82 -6.16 -4.41 -1.86
CA SER A 82 -5.98 -5.53 -0.92
C SER A 82 -4.76 -6.38 -1.27
N SER A 83 -4.59 -6.73 -2.55
CA SER A 83 -3.45 -7.54 -3.01
C SER A 83 -2.10 -6.85 -2.73
N SER A 84 -2.06 -5.52 -2.81
CA SER A 84 -0.85 -4.75 -2.47
C SER A 84 -0.48 -4.85 -0.99
N LEU A 85 -1.48 -4.88 -0.09
CA LEU A 85 -1.27 -5.06 1.35
C LEU A 85 -0.84 -6.50 1.68
N ASP A 86 -1.43 -7.49 1.03
CA ASP A 86 -1.03 -8.90 1.16
C ASP A 86 0.44 -9.09 0.77
N ARG A 87 0.91 -8.38 -0.27
CA ARG A 87 2.32 -8.39 -0.65
C ARG A 87 3.22 -7.72 0.38
N PHE A 88 2.78 -6.63 1.01
CA PHE A 88 3.53 -6.02 2.10
C PHE A 88 3.66 -6.97 3.30
N SER A 89 2.70 -7.86 3.55
CA SER A 89 2.85 -8.94 4.54
C SER A 89 4.06 -9.84 4.24
N GLY A 90 4.34 -10.13 2.96
CA GLY A 90 5.54 -10.85 2.54
C GLY A 90 6.83 -10.07 2.79
N ASP A 91 6.81 -8.75 2.59
CA ASP A 91 7.93 -7.85 2.91
C ASP A 91 8.20 -7.88 4.43
N LEU A 92 7.15 -7.71 5.27
CA LEU A 92 7.26 -7.74 6.74
C LEU A 92 7.91 -9.02 7.27
N ARG A 93 7.60 -10.15 6.65
CA ARG A 93 8.17 -11.46 7.01
C ARG A 93 9.59 -11.69 6.48
N ARG A 94 10.08 -10.80 5.61
CA ARG A 94 11.34 -10.94 4.85
C ARG A 94 11.34 -12.14 3.90
N ASN A 95 10.20 -12.38 3.24
CA ASN A 95 9.99 -13.54 2.36
C ASN A 95 9.95 -13.15 0.89
N SER A 96 9.71 -11.87 0.60
CA SER A 96 9.54 -11.36 -0.77
C SER A 96 10.84 -11.02 -1.49
N GLY A 97 11.97 -10.99 -0.77
CA GLY A 97 13.24 -10.43 -1.28
C GLY A 97 13.28 -8.90 -1.35
N ARG A 98 12.19 -8.21 -0.96
CA ARG A 98 12.11 -6.74 -0.94
C ARG A 98 12.34 -6.20 0.46
N GLN A 99 12.76 -4.94 0.52
CA GLN A 99 12.89 -4.20 1.78
C GLN A 99 11.52 -3.82 2.35
N VAL A 100 11.41 -3.79 3.68
CA VAL A 100 10.24 -3.28 4.41
C VAL A 100 10.33 -1.76 4.45
N GLY A 101 9.54 -1.10 3.62
CA GLY A 101 9.56 0.34 3.49
C GLY A 101 8.29 0.87 2.81
N TYR A 102 8.24 2.18 2.66
CA TYR A 102 7.16 2.90 1.99
C TYR A 102 7.74 3.94 1.03
N ASP A 103 6.98 4.33 0.01
CA ASP A 103 7.41 5.39 -0.89
C ASP A 103 7.09 6.77 -0.30
N SER A 104 8.14 7.57 -0.06
CA SER A 104 8.00 8.89 0.55
C SER A 104 7.29 9.90 -0.34
N ASN A 105 7.48 9.86 -1.66
CA ASN A 105 6.81 10.79 -2.58
C ASN A 105 5.30 10.50 -2.63
N ILE A 106 4.92 9.22 -2.56
CA ILE A 106 3.51 8.83 -2.55
C ILE A 106 2.85 9.20 -1.22
N VAL A 107 3.44 8.84 -0.07
CA VAL A 107 2.82 9.10 1.25
C VAL A 107 2.71 10.60 1.57
N ASN A 108 3.58 11.43 1.01
CA ASN A 108 3.52 12.90 1.19
C ASN A 108 2.22 13.52 0.63
N ASN A 109 1.49 12.82 -0.24
CA ASN A 109 0.18 13.25 -0.72
C ASN A 109 -0.96 12.97 0.24
N PHE A 110 -0.74 12.26 1.36
CA PHE A 110 -1.81 11.83 2.26
C PHE A 110 -2.72 12.98 2.72
N GLY A 111 -2.13 14.13 3.07
CA GLY A 111 -2.89 15.31 3.49
C GLY A 111 -3.75 15.94 2.39
N ASN A 112 -3.46 15.65 1.12
CA ASN A 112 -4.15 16.23 -0.04
C ASN A 112 -5.37 15.40 -0.49
N ILE A 113 -5.62 14.24 0.13
CA ILE A 113 -6.77 13.37 -0.18
C ILE A 113 -8.08 14.04 0.19
N ILE A 114 -8.09 14.81 1.29
CA ILE A 114 -9.28 15.49 1.80
C ILE A 114 -9.12 16.99 1.59
N GLY A 115 -10.08 17.58 0.88
CA GLY A 115 -10.15 19.03 0.67
C GLY A 115 -10.44 19.79 1.97
N SER A 116 -10.24 21.11 1.94
CA SER A 116 -10.53 21.97 3.10
C SER A 116 -12.00 21.98 3.51
N ASP A 117 -12.90 21.55 2.63
CA ASP A 117 -14.34 21.40 2.86
C ASP A 117 -14.73 20.00 3.38
N GLY A 118 -13.77 19.09 3.56
CA GLY A 118 -14.01 17.71 4.01
C GLY A 118 -14.42 16.74 2.90
N SER A 119 -14.53 17.20 1.65
CA SER A 119 -14.77 16.36 0.48
C SER A 119 -13.50 15.59 0.07
N ILE A 120 -13.69 14.50 -0.68
CA ILE A 120 -12.57 13.79 -1.30
C ILE A 120 -12.09 14.61 -2.50
N SER A 121 -10.78 14.89 -2.54
CA SER A 121 -10.15 15.59 -3.64
C SER A 121 -10.26 14.78 -4.94
N THR A 122 -10.61 15.45 -6.04
CA THR A 122 -10.64 14.88 -7.40
C THR A 122 -9.38 15.23 -8.21
N ASN A 123 -8.36 15.78 -7.55
CA ASN A 123 -7.13 16.19 -8.23
C ASN A 123 -6.30 14.98 -8.65
N ASP A 124 -5.69 15.07 -9.83
CA ASP A 124 -4.60 14.20 -10.21
C ASP A 124 -3.34 14.60 -9.42
N PHE A 125 -2.79 13.65 -8.65
CA PHE A 125 -1.56 13.86 -7.86
C PHE A 125 -0.27 13.71 -8.69
N GLY A 126 -0.37 13.47 -9.99
CA GLY A 126 0.75 13.52 -10.93
C GLY A 126 1.65 12.29 -10.93
N PHE A 127 1.15 11.13 -10.48
CA PHE A 127 1.89 9.87 -10.49
C PHE A 127 1.07 8.73 -11.09
N SER A 128 1.76 7.69 -11.57
CA SER A 128 1.15 6.42 -11.95
C SER A 128 1.80 5.26 -11.20
N GLY A 129 1.35 4.03 -11.49
CA GLY A 129 1.91 2.84 -10.86
C GLY A 129 3.43 2.73 -11.03
N LYS A 130 3.99 3.14 -12.17
CA LYS A 130 5.45 3.06 -12.38
C LYS A 130 6.28 3.90 -11.39
N ASP A 131 5.64 4.88 -10.75
CA ASP A 131 6.31 5.81 -9.83
C ASP A 131 6.38 5.26 -8.40
N VAL A 132 5.51 4.30 -8.06
CA VAL A 132 5.45 3.72 -6.71
C VAL A 132 6.65 2.82 -6.45
N GLY A 133 7.43 3.18 -5.44
CA GLY A 133 8.63 2.48 -5.01
C GLY A 133 9.92 3.18 -5.44
N ASN A 134 9.84 4.21 -6.30
CA ASN A 134 11.01 4.96 -6.78
C ASN A 134 11.62 5.87 -5.70
N SER A 135 10.93 6.09 -4.58
CA SER A 135 11.46 6.84 -3.44
C SER A 135 11.23 6.11 -2.11
N THR A 136 11.63 4.83 -2.11
CA THR A 136 11.44 3.93 -0.97
C THR A 136 12.34 4.33 0.20
N VAL A 137 11.70 4.56 1.35
CA VAL A 137 12.33 4.77 2.64
C VAL A 137 12.24 3.48 3.44
N VAL A 138 13.37 3.02 3.99
CA VAL A 138 13.46 1.82 4.82
C VAL A 138 13.75 2.25 6.26
N PRO A 139 12.74 2.26 7.16
CA PRO A 139 12.96 2.54 8.56
C PRO A 139 13.92 1.53 9.18
N SER A 140 14.87 2.05 9.95
CA SER A 140 15.84 1.27 10.71
C SER A 140 15.38 1.05 12.16
N GLY A 141 16.18 0.33 12.96
CA GLY A 141 15.90 0.14 14.40
C GLY A 141 14.97 -1.03 14.73
N SER A 142 14.61 -1.86 13.76
CA SER A 142 13.82 -3.07 14.01
C SER A 142 14.59 -4.08 14.87
N ASN A 143 13.87 -4.92 15.62
CA ASN A 143 14.40 -6.06 16.37
C ASN A 143 14.64 -7.31 15.50
N TRP A 144 14.70 -7.17 14.17
CA TRP A 144 14.93 -8.29 13.27
C TRP A 144 16.33 -8.90 13.49
N ASN A 145 16.38 -10.22 13.60
CA ASN A 145 17.57 -11.03 13.71
C ASN A 145 17.55 -12.10 12.61
N ASP A 146 18.56 -12.09 11.73
CA ASP A 146 18.61 -12.98 10.56
C ASP A 146 18.66 -14.47 10.92
N THR A 147 19.09 -14.83 12.14
CA THR A 147 19.16 -16.22 12.60
C THR A 147 17.85 -16.72 13.20
N SER A 148 17.13 -15.90 13.98
CA SER A 148 16.02 -16.37 14.80
C SER A 148 14.66 -15.75 14.47
N SER A 149 14.60 -14.56 13.87
CA SER A 149 13.31 -13.86 13.69
C SER A 149 12.38 -14.60 12.73
N ARG A 150 12.91 -15.28 11.71
CA ARG A 150 12.08 -15.93 10.68
C ARG A 150 11.05 -16.89 11.26
N SER A 151 11.45 -17.80 12.14
CA SER A 151 10.54 -18.77 12.75
C SER A 151 9.49 -18.11 13.63
N SER A 152 9.90 -17.14 14.47
CA SER A 152 8.99 -16.42 15.36
C SER A 152 7.97 -15.56 14.60
N VAL A 153 8.39 -14.92 13.50
CA VAL A 153 7.54 -14.10 12.65
C VAL A 153 6.58 -14.95 11.82
N ASP A 154 7.03 -16.10 11.30
CA ASP A 154 6.14 -17.04 10.61
C ASP A 154 5.10 -17.64 11.57
N ALA A 155 5.46 -17.92 12.83
CA ALA A 155 4.51 -18.35 13.86
C ALA A 155 3.48 -17.26 14.18
N ALA A 156 3.91 -16.00 14.33
CA ALA A 156 3.01 -14.86 14.54
C ALA A 156 2.05 -14.66 13.37
N TYR A 157 2.55 -14.77 12.13
CA TYR A 157 1.73 -14.70 10.92
C TYR A 157 0.68 -15.82 10.87
N ALA A 158 1.06 -17.06 11.19
CA ALA A 158 0.14 -18.20 11.21
C ALA A 158 -0.96 -18.02 12.27
N ALA A 159 -0.62 -17.54 13.46
CA ALA A 159 -1.59 -17.23 14.51
C ALA A 159 -2.57 -16.13 14.05
N ALA A 160 -2.08 -15.05 13.44
CA ALA A 160 -2.91 -13.96 12.96
C ALA A 160 -3.83 -14.37 11.80
N LYS A 161 -3.37 -15.22 10.88
CA LYS A 161 -4.16 -15.70 9.74
C LYS A 161 -5.32 -16.62 10.15
N ASN A 162 -5.18 -17.29 11.29
CA ASN A 162 -6.16 -18.27 11.79
C ASN A 162 -7.08 -17.69 12.89
N ALA A 163 -6.95 -16.41 13.22
CA ALA A 163 -7.80 -15.70 14.16
C ALA A 163 -9.11 -15.25 13.49
#